data_AF-A0A5S5CE04-F1
#
_entry.id   AF-A0A5S5CE04-F1
#
_cell.length_a   1.000
_cell.length_b   1.000
_cell.length_c   1.000
_cell.angle_alpha   90.00
_cell.angle_beta   90.00
_cell.angle_gamma   90.00
#
_symmetry.space_group_name_H-M   'P 1'
#
loop_
_entity.id
_entity.type
_entity.pdbx_description
1 polymer ?
#
loop_
_entity_poly.entity_id
_entity_poly.type
_entity_poly.pdbx_seq_one_letter_code
_entity_poly.pdbx_strand_id
1 'polypeptide(L)'
;MEESLKVYVLLTDTGTIFTRLIKLFTKVSLNHASIALDPSLEEVYSFGRKCPKNPWIGGFVREDVRGELFDGATCAVFYCKVDRESYERMKSRIEEIRRNEHQYKYNLLGLFGILLKKRIRRERAYFCTQFVAAMLEENGIAISAKPSELTTPYDFEQTKALRTMYRGSLRSYIARQKEDMRCSAK
;
A
#
# COMPACT_ATOMS: atom_id res chain seq x y z
N MET A 1 6.11 -6.37 -29.36
CA MET A 1 5.87 -5.20 -28.49
C MET A 1 5.60 -5.76 -27.11
N GLU A 2 6.50 -5.56 -26.17
CA GLU A 2 6.36 -6.10 -24.81
C GLU A 2 5.25 -5.30 -24.09
N GLU A 3 4.14 -5.95 -23.76
CA GLU A 3 3.07 -5.31 -22.99
C GLU A 3 3.60 -4.98 -21.60
N SER A 4 3.89 -3.69 -21.35
CA SER A 4 4.26 -3.24 -20.02
C SER A 4 3.01 -3.16 -19.14
N LEU A 5 2.90 -4.08 -18.19
CA LEU A 5 1.84 -4.06 -17.17
C LEU A 5 2.16 -3.00 -16.13
N LYS A 6 1.15 -2.59 -15.34
CA LYS A 6 1.28 -1.56 -14.32
C LYS A 6 0.88 -2.09 -12.96
N VAL A 7 1.62 -1.67 -11.96
CA VAL A 7 1.33 -1.89 -10.54
C VAL A 7 1.17 -0.53 -9.89
N TYR A 8 0.16 -0.40 -9.04
CA TYR A 8 -0.28 0.86 -8.47
C TYR A 8 0.02 0.86 -6.98
N VAL A 9 0.60 1.96 -6.50
CA VAL A 9 0.85 2.21 -5.09
C VAL A 9 -0.03 3.36 -4.65
N LEU A 10 -0.78 3.15 -3.58
CA LEU A 10 -1.70 4.14 -3.04
C LEU A 10 -1.19 4.56 -1.68
N LEU A 11 -0.96 5.85 -1.50
CA LEU A 11 -0.79 6.45 -0.19
C LEU A 11 -2.09 7.17 0.18
N THR A 12 -2.68 6.83 1.32
CA THR A 12 -3.96 7.40 1.77
C THR A 12 -3.87 7.98 3.17
N ASP A 13 -4.55 9.11 3.40
CA ASP A 13 -4.86 9.60 4.75
C ASP A 13 -6.31 9.26 5.07
N THR A 14 -6.52 8.16 5.79
CA THR A 14 -7.86 7.69 6.21
C THR A 14 -8.30 8.28 7.54
N GLY A 15 -7.53 9.20 8.13
CA GLY A 15 -7.84 9.82 9.43
C GLY A 15 -7.84 8.87 10.65
N THR A 16 -7.87 7.55 10.46
CA THR A 16 -8.07 6.58 11.54
C THR A 16 -6.80 6.29 12.33
N ILE A 17 -6.81 6.72 13.59
CA ILE A 17 -6.12 6.31 14.85
C ILE A 17 -4.67 5.77 14.83
N PHE A 18 -4.18 5.11 13.79
CA PHE A 18 -2.73 4.91 13.59
C PHE A 18 -1.98 6.25 13.47
N THR A 19 -2.75 7.27 13.07
CA THR A 19 -2.44 8.68 13.19
C THR A 19 -2.13 9.13 14.62
N ARG A 20 -2.62 8.53 15.71
CA ARG A 20 -2.32 9.04 17.07
C ARG A 20 -0.98 8.59 17.66
N LEU A 21 -0.54 7.35 17.40
CA LEU A 21 0.76 6.88 17.89
C LEU A 21 1.93 7.41 17.04
N ILE A 22 1.72 7.61 15.74
CA ILE A 22 2.77 8.06 14.81
C ILE A 22 2.70 9.58 14.52
N LYS A 23 1.52 10.24 14.44
CA LYS A 23 1.48 11.72 14.23
C LYS A 23 2.12 12.50 15.37
N LEU A 24 2.21 11.95 16.58
CA LEU A 24 2.93 12.60 17.68
C LEU A 24 4.43 12.75 17.37
N PHE A 25 4.98 11.93 16.47
CA PHE A 25 6.41 11.88 16.18
C PHE A 25 6.80 12.24 14.73
N THR A 26 5.93 12.09 13.72
CA THR A 26 6.37 12.22 12.31
C THR A 26 5.69 13.29 11.46
N LYS A 27 4.64 14.01 11.91
CA LYS A 27 3.99 15.11 11.14
C LYS A 27 3.63 14.81 9.66
N VAL A 28 3.62 13.56 9.20
CA VAL A 28 3.25 13.21 7.82
C VAL A 28 1.74 12.96 7.73
N SER A 29 1.10 13.50 6.69
CA SER A 29 -0.35 13.40 6.44
C SER A 29 -0.73 12.06 5.80
N LEU A 30 0.05 11.55 4.85
CA LEU A 30 -0.18 10.26 4.20
C LEU A 30 0.43 9.11 5.02
N ASN A 31 -0.42 8.34 5.71
CA ASN A 31 0.02 7.43 6.76
C ASN A 31 -0.25 5.95 6.48
N HIS A 32 -0.92 5.64 5.37
CA HIS A 32 -1.22 4.28 4.96
C HIS A 32 -0.78 4.04 3.53
N ALA A 33 -0.18 2.87 3.28
CA ALA A 33 0.29 2.45 1.97
C ALA A 33 -0.40 1.15 1.57
N SER A 34 -0.88 1.08 0.33
CA SER A 34 -1.53 -0.10 -0.26
C SER A 34 -1.03 -0.32 -1.68
N ILE A 35 -1.22 -1.53 -2.19
CA ILE A 35 -0.87 -1.94 -3.56
C ILE A 35 -2.09 -2.44 -4.31
N ALA A 36 -2.19 -2.13 -5.60
CA ALA A 36 -3.21 -2.64 -6.51
C ALA A 36 -2.57 -3.04 -7.84
N LEU A 37 -3.20 -3.99 -8.53
CA LEU A 37 -2.73 -4.53 -9.81
C LEU A 37 -3.53 -4.01 -11.00
N ASP A 38 -4.45 -3.08 -10.76
CA ASP A 38 -5.32 -2.47 -11.75
C ASP A 38 -5.55 -0.98 -11.44
N PRO A 39 -5.79 -0.13 -12.45
CA PRO A 39 -6.01 1.31 -12.25
C PRO A 39 -7.36 1.65 -11.59
N SER A 40 -8.35 0.77 -11.69
CA SER A 40 -9.70 0.97 -11.15
C SER A 40 -9.76 0.81 -9.63
N LEU A 41 -8.69 0.28 -9.03
CA LEU A 41 -8.57 0.03 -7.60
C LEU A 41 -9.71 -0.86 -7.10
N GLU A 42 -10.11 -1.86 -7.89
CA GLU A 42 -11.13 -2.82 -7.48
C GLU A 42 -10.60 -3.73 -6.38
N GLU A 43 -9.38 -4.22 -6.53
CA GLU A 43 -8.70 -4.99 -5.51
C GLU A 43 -7.44 -4.26 -5.03
N VAL A 44 -7.55 -3.71 -3.83
CA VAL A 44 -6.48 -2.98 -3.14
C VAL A 44 -6.08 -3.77 -1.91
N TYR A 45 -4.77 -4.00 -1.73
CA TYR A 45 -4.25 -4.85 -0.67
C TYR A 45 -3.26 -4.11 0.22
N SER A 46 -3.29 -4.40 1.52
CA SER A 46 -2.37 -3.82 2.48
C SER A 46 -2.16 -4.77 3.67
N PHE A 47 -1.25 -4.35 4.58
CA PHE A 47 -1.25 -4.85 5.95
C PHE A 47 -1.77 -3.76 6.88
N GLY A 48 -2.83 -4.08 7.61
CA GLY A 48 -3.56 -3.13 8.44
C GLY A 48 -4.25 -3.79 9.64
N ARG A 49 -5.03 -2.99 10.35
CA ARG A 49 -5.86 -3.48 11.46
C ARG A 49 -7.11 -4.14 10.88
N LYS A 50 -7.45 -5.34 11.38
CA LYS A 50 -8.73 -5.99 11.07
C LYS A 50 -9.86 -5.47 11.98
N CYS A 51 -9.51 -5.02 13.18
CA CYS A 51 -10.45 -4.39 14.11
C CYS A 51 -9.99 -2.97 14.46
N PRO A 52 -10.75 -1.91 14.10
CA PRO A 52 -10.38 -0.52 14.41
C PRO A 52 -10.18 -0.26 15.91
N LYS A 53 -10.91 -0.99 16.77
CA LYS A 53 -10.89 -0.84 18.23
C LYS A 53 -9.71 -1.55 18.92
N ASN A 54 -9.01 -2.46 18.22
CA ASN A 54 -7.89 -3.22 18.80
C ASN A 54 -6.63 -3.14 17.92
N PRO A 55 -5.58 -2.41 18.34
CA PRO A 55 -4.36 -2.25 17.54
C PRO A 55 -3.52 -3.54 17.41
N TRP A 56 -3.79 -4.54 18.24
CA TRP A 56 -3.09 -5.82 18.24
C TRP A 56 -3.69 -6.82 17.24
N ILE A 57 -4.92 -6.59 16.78
CA ILE A 57 -5.62 -7.45 15.82
C ILE A 57 -5.49 -6.83 14.43
N GLY A 58 -4.44 -7.23 13.73
CA GLY A 58 -4.16 -6.82 12.36
C GLY A 58 -3.42 -7.89 11.58
N GLY A 59 -3.40 -7.74 10.26
CA GLY A 59 -2.79 -8.66 9.32
C GLY A 59 -3.01 -8.20 7.89
N PHE A 60 -3.05 -9.14 6.96
CA PHE A 60 -3.39 -8.85 5.57
C PHE A 60 -4.85 -8.39 5.44
N VAL A 61 -5.09 -7.36 4.62
CA VAL A 61 -6.40 -6.74 4.42
C VAL A 61 -6.61 -6.47 2.93
N ARG A 62 -7.80 -6.80 2.43
CA ARG A 62 -8.33 -6.23 1.18
C ARG A 62 -9.11 -4.97 1.52
N GLU A 63 -8.60 -3.83 1.09
CA GLU A 63 -9.13 -2.52 1.43
C GLU A 63 -10.43 -2.25 0.68
N ASP A 64 -11.46 -1.84 1.41
CA ASP A 64 -12.67 -1.28 0.80
C ASP A 64 -12.49 0.22 0.59
N VAL A 65 -11.77 0.58 -0.47
CA VAL A 65 -11.51 2.00 -0.84
C VAL A 65 -12.77 2.77 -1.24
N ARG A 66 -13.91 2.09 -1.38
CA ARG A 66 -15.24 2.68 -1.65
C ARG A 66 -16.12 2.73 -0.40
N GLY A 67 -15.67 2.13 0.71
CA GLY A 67 -16.39 2.08 1.98
C GLY A 67 -16.21 3.32 2.84
N GLU A 68 -16.96 3.38 3.94
CA GLU A 68 -17.04 4.53 4.85
C GLU A 68 -15.68 4.96 5.42
N LEU A 69 -14.76 4.02 5.64
CA LEU A 69 -13.42 4.31 6.17
C LEU A 69 -12.61 5.25 5.28
N PHE A 70 -12.90 5.24 3.98
CA PHE A 70 -12.21 6.03 2.96
C PHE A 70 -13.09 7.18 2.43
N ASP A 71 -14.33 7.32 2.92
CA ASP A 71 -15.26 8.38 2.51
C ASP A 71 -14.80 9.73 3.11
N GLY A 72 -13.94 10.42 2.36
CA GLY A 72 -13.26 11.65 2.79
C GLY A 72 -11.74 11.55 2.82
N ALA A 73 -11.17 10.37 2.53
CA ALA A 73 -9.73 10.21 2.48
C ALA A 73 -9.11 10.99 1.31
N THR A 74 -7.98 11.63 1.59
CA THR A 74 -7.07 12.13 0.55
C THR A 74 -6.09 11.03 0.17
N CYS A 75 -5.66 11.03 -1.09
CA CYS A 75 -4.74 10.03 -1.60
C CYS A 75 -3.71 10.62 -2.57
N ALA A 76 -2.61 9.89 -2.69
CA ALA A 76 -1.68 9.96 -3.80
C ALA A 76 -1.61 8.57 -4.44
N VAL A 77 -1.89 8.49 -5.74
CA VAL A 77 -1.80 7.26 -6.53
C VAL A 77 -0.57 7.36 -7.40
N PHE A 78 0.29 6.36 -7.28
CA PHE A 78 1.48 6.18 -8.09
C PHE A 78 1.38 4.89 -8.89
N TYR A 79 2.20 4.76 -9.92
CA TYR A 79 2.38 3.51 -10.63
C TYR A 79 3.84 3.30 -11.05
N CYS A 80 4.21 2.04 -11.24
CA CYS A 80 5.39 1.65 -11.99
C CYS A 80 5.00 0.68 -13.10
N LYS A 81 5.82 0.62 -14.14
CA LYS A 81 5.70 -0.40 -15.18
C LYS A 81 6.51 -1.62 -14.76
N VAL A 82 5.96 -2.79 -14.98
CA VAL A 82 6.60 -4.07 -14.71
C VAL A 82 6.47 -4.98 -15.92
N ASP A 83 7.42 -5.89 -16.09
CA ASP A 83 7.27 -6.99 -17.03
C ASP A 83 6.18 -7.96 -16.56
N ARG A 84 5.77 -8.86 -17.46
CA ARG A 84 4.72 -9.84 -17.19
C ARG A 84 5.12 -10.79 -16.07
N GLU A 85 6.39 -11.19 -15.99
CA GLU A 85 6.87 -12.13 -14.98
C GLU A 85 6.75 -11.54 -13.57
N SER A 86 7.21 -10.31 -13.38
CA SER A 86 7.11 -9.55 -12.14
C SER A 86 5.66 -9.33 -11.72
N TYR A 87 4.78 -9.00 -12.67
CA TYR A 87 3.35 -8.85 -12.41
C TYR A 87 2.73 -10.16 -11.89
N GLU A 88 2.99 -11.29 -12.56
CA GLU A 88 2.46 -12.59 -12.15
C GLU A 88 3.06 -13.08 -10.83
N ARG A 89 4.34 -12.78 -10.54
CA ARG A 89 4.95 -13.03 -9.23
C ARG A 89 4.25 -12.22 -8.14
N MET A 90 4.02 -10.92 -8.35
CA MET A 90 3.31 -10.07 -7.38
C MET A 90 1.89 -10.57 -7.13
N LYS A 91 1.16 -10.90 -8.21
CA LYS A 91 -0.20 -11.46 -8.13
C LYS A 91 -0.23 -12.78 -7.37
N SER A 92 0.66 -13.71 -7.70
CA SER A 92 0.77 -15.00 -7.04
C SER A 92 1.10 -14.85 -5.56
N ARG A 93 1.98 -13.90 -5.21
CA ARG A 93 2.35 -13.60 -3.83
C ARG A 93 1.17 -13.03 -3.03
N ILE A 94 0.40 -12.11 -3.61
CA ILE A 94 -0.83 -11.58 -3.01
C ILE A 94 -1.82 -12.71 -2.73
N GLU A 95 -2.04 -13.60 -3.71
CA GLU A 95 -2.98 -14.72 -3.57
C GLU A 95 -2.49 -15.80 -2.58
N GLU A 96 -1.18 -16.01 -2.47
CA GLU A 96 -0.59 -16.86 -1.43
C GLU A 96 -0.83 -16.29 -0.03
N ILE A 97 -0.55 -14.99 0.17
CA ILE A 97 -0.79 -14.31 1.46
C ILE A 97 -2.28 -14.34 1.79
N ARG A 98 -3.15 -14.10 0.80
CA ARG A 98 -4.61 -14.14 0.96
C ARG A 98 -5.10 -15.52 1.41
N ARG A 99 -4.66 -16.60 0.76
CA ARG A 99 -5.02 -17.99 1.16
C ARG A 99 -4.53 -18.34 2.56
N ASN A 100 -3.42 -17.75 2.98
CA ASN A 100 -2.80 -18.01 4.28
C ASN A 100 -2.99 -16.85 5.27
N GLU A 101 -3.99 -15.98 5.09
CA GLU A 101 -4.07 -14.70 5.80
C GLU A 101 -4.11 -14.84 7.34
N HIS A 102 -4.60 -15.97 7.84
CA HIS A 102 -4.65 -16.33 9.27
C HIS A 102 -3.26 -16.54 9.88
N GLN A 103 -2.25 -16.85 9.06
CA GLN A 103 -0.85 -17.01 9.46
C GLN A 103 -0.09 -15.69 9.46
N TYR A 104 -0.64 -14.65 8.82
CA TYR A 104 -0.02 -13.34 8.70
C TYR A 104 -0.54 -12.36 9.76
N LYS A 105 0.40 -11.65 10.40
CA LYS A 105 0.10 -10.72 11.49
C LYS A 105 0.57 -9.31 11.16
N TYR A 106 0.03 -8.32 11.86
CA TYR A 106 0.54 -6.96 11.79
C TYR A 106 1.82 -6.80 12.62
N ASN A 107 2.87 -6.23 12.02
CA ASN A 107 4.16 -6.03 12.69
C ASN A 107 4.20 -4.71 13.49
N LEU A 108 3.42 -4.62 14.57
CA LEU A 108 3.35 -3.41 15.40
C LEU A 108 4.73 -3.06 16.02
N LEU A 109 5.50 -4.07 16.45
CA LEU A 109 6.86 -3.88 16.96
C LEU A 109 7.81 -3.30 15.90
N GLY A 110 7.63 -3.69 14.64
CA GLY A 110 8.35 -3.16 13.48
C GLY A 110 8.31 -1.64 13.38
N LEU A 111 7.18 -1.02 13.74
CA LEU A 111 7.01 0.43 13.69
C LEU A 111 7.86 1.17 14.72
N PHE A 112 8.02 0.60 15.91
CA PHE A 112 8.98 1.11 16.89
C PHE A 112 10.42 0.95 16.39
N GLY A 113 10.68 -0.09 15.60
CA GLY A 113 11.92 -0.26 14.86
C GLY A 113 12.23 0.91 13.93
N ILE A 114 11.24 1.45 13.21
CA ILE A 114 11.41 2.66 12.38
C ILE A 114 11.88 3.85 13.23
N LEU A 115 11.22 4.11 14.36
CA LEU A 115 11.55 5.21 15.26
C LEU A 115 12.97 5.08 15.82
N LEU A 116 13.38 3.86 16.15
CA LEU A 116 14.71 3.54 16.69
C LEU A 116 15.76 3.29 15.59
N LYS A 117 15.39 3.39 14.31
CA LYS A 117 16.21 3.00 13.14
C LYS A 117 16.79 1.59 13.25
N LYS A 118 16.07 0.67 13.90
CA LYS A 118 16.44 -0.74 14.08
C LYS A 118 15.52 -1.63 13.25
N ARG A 119 16.12 -2.55 12.49
CA ARG A 119 15.36 -3.56 11.73
C ARG A 119 14.75 -4.56 12.70
N ILE A 120 13.42 -4.59 12.81
CA ILE A 120 12.68 -5.59 13.59
C ILE A 120 11.90 -6.44 12.60
N ARG A 121 12.54 -7.51 12.14
CA ARG A 121 11.95 -8.48 11.22
C ARG A 121 11.20 -9.54 12.01
N ARG A 122 9.98 -9.84 11.57
CA ARG A 122 9.16 -10.94 12.09
C ARG A 122 8.63 -11.72 10.91
N GLU A 123 8.77 -13.03 10.96
CA GLU A 123 8.26 -13.89 9.90
C GLU A 123 6.73 -13.76 9.79
N ARG A 124 6.22 -13.67 8.55
CA ARG A 124 4.80 -13.47 8.24
C ARG A 124 4.16 -12.29 8.97
N ALA A 125 4.94 -11.25 9.28
CA ALA A 125 4.40 -10.04 9.85
C ALA A 125 4.94 -8.79 9.17
N TYR A 126 4.00 -7.95 8.73
CA TYR A 126 4.29 -6.71 8.02
C TYR A 126 3.46 -5.56 8.59
N PHE A 127 3.97 -4.34 8.46
CA PHE A 127 3.14 -3.13 8.45
C PHE A 127 2.95 -2.64 7.01
N CYS A 128 2.06 -1.68 6.79
CA CYS A 128 1.61 -1.27 5.46
C CYS A 128 2.76 -0.90 4.50
N THR A 129 3.66 0.00 4.90
CA THR A 129 4.79 0.40 4.04
C THR A 129 5.83 -0.70 3.86
N GLN A 130 6.09 -1.52 4.89
CA GLN A 130 6.98 -2.68 4.76
C GLN A 130 6.46 -3.67 3.73
N PHE A 131 5.15 -3.97 3.76
CA PHE A 131 4.53 -4.90 2.82
C PHE A 131 4.68 -4.40 1.37
N VAL A 132 4.27 -3.16 1.10
CA VAL A 132 4.35 -2.61 -0.26
C VAL A 132 5.81 -2.50 -0.73
N ALA A 133 6.73 -2.06 0.15
CA ALA A 133 8.14 -1.98 -0.18
C ALA A 133 8.74 -3.37 -0.48
N ALA A 134 8.45 -4.37 0.35
CA ALA A 134 8.92 -5.73 0.14
C ALA A 134 8.40 -6.32 -1.17
N MET A 135 7.11 -6.15 -1.48
CA MET A 135 6.51 -6.60 -2.74
C MET A 135 7.22 -6.02 -3.98
N LEU A 136 7.59 -4.75 -3.92
CA LEU A 136 8.30 -4.05 -5.01
C LEU A 136 9.78 -4.46 -5.06
N GLU A 137 10.47 -4.49 -3.91
CA GLU A 137 11.88 -4.87 -3.78
C GLU A 137 12.13 -6.31 -4.26
N GLU A 138 11.26 -7.26 -3.90
CA GLU A 138 11.31 -8.67 -4.34
C GLU A 138 11.20 -8.82 -5.86
N ASN A 139 10.72 -7.78 -6.56
CA ASN A 139 10.58 -7.73 -8.02
C ASN A 139 11.51 -6.68 -8.65
N GLY A 140 12.60 -6.33 -7.98
CA GLY A 140 13.65 -5.47 -8.52
C GLY A 140 13.35 -3.96 -8.50
N ILE A 141 12.28 -3.55 -7.82
CA ILE A 141 11.84 -2.15 -7.75
C ILE A 141 12.20 -1.59 -6.37
N ALA A 142 13.39 -1.01 -6.26
CA ALA A 142 13.85 -0.40 -5.02
C ALA A 142 13.16 0.96 -4.78
N ILE A 143 12.44 1.07 -3.67
CA ILE A 143 11.82 2.34 -3.26
C ILE A 143 12.86 3.30 -2.69
N SER A 144 13.82 2.80 -1.92
CA SER A 144 14.93 3.59 -1.38
C SER A 144 16.15 2.70 -1.12
N ALA A 145 17.25 3.29 -0.64
CA ALA A 145 18.40 2.52 -0.14
C ALA A 145 18.15 1.87 1.23
N LYS A 146 17.05 2.24 1.91
CA LYS A 146 16.62 1.61 3.15
C LYS A 146 15.98 0.27 2.82
N PRO A 147 16.08 -0.71 3.72
CA PRO A 147 15.32 -1.95 3.57
C PRO A 147 13.82 -1.69 3.77
N SER A 148 12.97 -2.57 3.24
CA SER A 148 11.51 -2.51 3.45
C SER A 148 11.07 -2.31 4.91
N GLU A 149 11.77 -2.87 5.91
CA GLU A 149 11.41 -2.69 7.34
C GLU A 149 11.65 -1.28 7.89
N LEU A 150 12.31 -0.40 7.12
CA LEU A 150 12.57 1.00 7.48
C LEU A 150 11.99 1.98 6.45
N THR A 151 11.26 1.48 5.45
CA THR A 151 10.63 2.29 4.42
C THR A 151 9.40 3.02 4.96
N THR A 152 9.35 4.32 4.70
CA THR A 152 8.30 5.25 5.15
C THR A 152 7.45 5.73 3.97
N PRO A 153 6.26 6.32 4.20
CA PRO A 153 5.45 6.89 3.13
C PRO A 153 6.21 7.93 2.29
N TYR A 154 7.05 8.75 2.96
CA TYR A 154 7.88 9.75 2.29
C TYR A 154 8.84 9.13 1.26
N ASP A 155 9.38 7.94 1.55
CA ASP A 155 10.29 7.26 0.61
C ASP A 155 9.56 6.89 -0.71
N PHE A 156 8.28 6.51 -0.65
CA PHE A 156 7.46 6.30 -1.84
C PHE A 156 7.18 7.59 -2.62
N GLU A 157 7.07 8.73 -1.92
CA GLU A 157 6.85 10.02 -2.59
C GLU A 157 8.09 10.57 -3.29
N GLN A 158 9.28 10.26 -2.79
CA GLN A 158 10.55 10.77 -3.31
C GLN A 158 11.20 9.86 -4.36
N THR A 159 10.81 8.60 -4.42
CA THR A 159 11.45 7.64 -5.32
C THR A 159 11.19 7.96 -6.79
N LYS A 160 12.20 7.78 -7.63
CA LYS A 160 12.08 7.89 -9.10
C LYS A 160 11.50 6.63 -9.73
N ALA A 161 11.43 5.53 -8.97
CA ALA A 161 10.88 4.26 -9.43
C ALA A 161 9.36 4.34 -9.67
N LEU A 162 8.68 5.27 -9.00
CA LEU A 162 7.24 5.45 -9.07
C LEU A 162 6.90 6.75 -9.80
N ARG A 163 5.93 6.67 -10.72
CA ARG A 163 5.35 7.83 -11.40
C ARG A 163 4.05 8.22 -10.71
N THR A 164 3.88 9.51 -10.43
CA THR A 164 2.61 10.02 -9.88
C THR A 164 1.53 9.98 -10.97
N MET A 165 0.38 9.37 -10.65
CA MET A 165 -0.81 9.35 -11.50
C MET A 165 -1.84 10.37 -11.02
N TYR A 166 -2.05 10.47 -9.71
CA TYR A 166 -3.09 11.33 -9.14
C TYR A 166 -2.73 11.78 -7.72
N ARG A 167 -3.18 12.98 -7.34
CA ARG A 167 -3.22 13.46 -5.96
C ARG A 167 -4.52 14.21 -5.72
N GLY A 168 -5.19 13.94 -4.59
CA GLY A 168 -6.45 14.60 -4.25
C GLY A 168 -7.41 13.68 -3.49
N SER A 169 -8.71 13.90 -3.64
CA SER A 169 -9.73 13.05 -3.01
C SER A 169 -9.75 11.65 -3.64
N LEU A 170 -9.72 10.60 -2.80
CA LEU A 170 -9.84 9.23 -3.27
C LEU A 170 -11.17 8.97 -3.98
N ARG A 171 -12.26 9.58 -3.49
CA ARG A 171 -13.58 9.50 -4.12
C ARG A 171 -13.58 10.08 -5.54
N SER A 172 -12.90 11.21 -5.74
CA SER A 172 -12.77 11.81 -7.07
C SER A 172 -11.94 10.95 -8.02
N TYR A 173 -10.88 10.29 -7.54
CA TYR A 173 -10.12 9.34 -8.35
C TYR A 173 -11.00 8.17 -8.82
N ILE A 174 -11.73 7.55 -7.89
CA ILE A 174 -12.61 6.40 -8.19
C ILE A 174 -13.72 6.80 -9.18
N ALA A 175 -14.29 7.99 -9.05
CA ALA A 175 -15.30 8.50 -9.98
C ALA A 175 -14.74 8.64 -11.40
N ARG A 176 -13.55 9.23 -11.56
CA ARG A 176 -12.88 9.38 -12.87
C ARG A 176 -12.60 8.04 -13.54
N GLN A 177 -12.12 7.05 -12.79
CA GLN A 177 -11.85 5.72 -13.35
C GLN A 177 -13.12 5.02 -13.87
N LYS A 178 -14.27 5.24 -13.22
CA LYS A 178 -15.56 4.73 -13.71
C LYS A 178 -16.00 5.40 -15.01
N GLU A 179 -15.75 6.70 -15.16
CA GLU A 179 -16.07 7.46 -16.37
C GLU A 179 -15.19 7.02 -17.55
N ASP A 180 -13.89 6.89 -17.33
CA ASP A 180 -12.93 6.45 -18.35
C ASP A 180 -13.28 5.04 -18.89
N MET A 181 -13.61 4.09 -17.99
CA MET A 181 -14.03 2.74 -18.39
C MET A 181 -15.36 2.72 -19.17
N ARG A 182 -16.30 3.63 -18.87
CA ARG A 182 -17.55 3.74 -19.62
C ARG A 182 -17.36 4.32 -21.02
N CYS A 183 -16.38 5.19 -21.21
CA CYS A 183 -16.04 5.76 -22.51
C CYS A 183 -15.24 4.78 -23.38
N SER A 184 -14.39 3.94 -22.80
CA SER A 184 -13.63 2.92 -23.57
C SER A 184 -14.45 1.69 -23.97
N ALA A 185 -15.66 1.52 -23.43
CA ALA A 185 -16.57 0.41 -23.75
C ALA A 185 -17.65 0.76 -24.80
N LYS A 186 -17.58 1.96 -25.39
CA LYS A 186 -18.41 2.41 -26.52
C LYS A 186 -17.55 2.50 -27.78
#